data_AF-A0A223S068-F1
#
_entry.id   AF-A0A223S068-F1
#
_cell.length_a   1.000
_cell.length_b   1.000
_cell.length_c   1.000
_cell.angle_alpha   90.00
_cell.angle_beta   90.00
_cell.angle_gamma   90.00
#
_symmetry.space_group_name_H-M   'P 1'
#
loop_
_entity.id
_entity.type
_entity.pdbx_description
1 polymer ?
#
loop_
_entity_poly.entity_id
_entity_poly.type
_entity_poly.pdbx_seq_one_letter_code
_entity_poly.pdbx_strand_id
1 'polypeptide(L)'
;MSTKKERDQITAMGVDAWHDVDKILSERGERWPHTDTMTWGPGLHGAMHEANVYAKVLGVLGCSQALDLIIHRHDQDCARCETAATG
;
A
#
# COMPACT_ATOMS: atom_id res chain seq x y z
N MET A 1 7.15 22.19 -8.74
CA MET A 1 6.67 21.66 -7.45
C MET A 1 5.37 20.93 -7.70
N SER A 2 5.19 19.70 -7.23
CA SER A 2 3.90 19.01 -7.40
C SER A 2 2.82 19.69 -6.56
N THR A 3 1.61 19.70 -7.10
CA THR A 3 0.42 20.17 -6.41
C THR A 3 -0.01 19.17 -5.33
N LYS A 4 -0.77 19.64 -4.33
CA LYS A 4 -1.40 18.75 -3.34
C LYS A 4 -2.22 17.65 -4.02
N LYS A 5 -2.97 18.01 -5.06
CA LYS A 5 -3.81 17.08 -5.84
C LYS A 5 -3.00 15.95 -6.47
N GLU A 6 -1.83 16.25 -7.05
CA GLU A 6 -0.95 15.23 -7.63
C GLU A 6 -0.41 14.27 -6.57
N ARG A 7 -0.02 14.78 -5.40
CA ARG A 7 0.41 13.92 -4.28
C ARG A 7 -0.74 13.05 -3.77
N ASP A 8 -1.94 13.59 -3.67
CA ASP A 8 -3.12 12.84 -3.23
C ASP A 8 -3.45 11.71 -4.23
N GLN A 9 -3.36 11.99 -5.53
CA GLN A 9 -3.56 10.98 -6.58
C GLN A 9 -2.51 9.87 -6.54
N ILE A 10 -1.23 10.22 -6.43
CA ILE A 10 -0.15 9.21 -6.34
C ILE A 10 -0.28 8.40 -5.04
N THR A 11 -0.73 9.04 -3.96
CA THR A 11 -1.02 8.35 -2.70
C THR A 11 -2.14 7.32 -2.88
N ALA A 12 -3.22 7.68 -3.57
CA ALA A 12 -4.30 6.74 -3.89
C ALA A 12 -3.81 5.54 -4.72
N MET A 13 -3.00 5.79 -5.76
CA MET A 13 -2.38 4.71 -6.55
C MET A 13 -1.48 3.80 -5.70
N GLY A 14 -0.73 4.39 -4.76
CA GLY A 14 0.08 3.64 -3.80
C GLY A 14 -0.77 2.79 -2.85
N VAL A 15 -1.90 3.32 -2.37
CA VAL A 15 -2.88 2.60 -1.54
C VAL A 15 -3.47 1.41 -2.30
N ASP A 16 -3.86 1.60 -3.56
CA ASP A 16 -4.37 0.52 -4.40
C ASP A 16 -3.32 -0.56 -4.63
N ALA A 17 -2.07 -0.18 -4.94
CA ALA A 17 -0.97 -1.14 -5.08
C ALA A 17 -0.67 -1.89 -3.77
N TRP A 18 -0.80 -1.23 -2.62
CA TRP A 18 -0.65 -1.87 -1.32
C TRP A 18 -1.80 -2.83 -1.02
N HIS A 19 -3.02 -2.52 -1.47
CA HIS A 19 -4.16 -3.42 -1.33
C HIS A 19 -3.89 -4.78 -1.99
N ASP A 20 -3.26 -4.80 -3.16
CA ASP A 20 -2.86 -6.04 -3.82
C ASP A 20 -1.82 -6.83 -3.00
N VAL A 21 -0.86 -6.15 -2.39
CA VAL A 21 0.11 -6.78 -1.47
C VAL A 21 -0.61 -7.42 -0.28
N ASP A 22 -1.47 -6.65 0.39
CA ASP A 22 -2.19 -7.10 1.59
C ASP A 22 -3.14 -8.27 1.28
N LYS A 23 -3.80 -8.23 0.12
CA LYS A 23 -4.65 -9.31 -0.36
C LYS A 23 -3.85 -10.60 -0.59
N ILE A 24 -2.72 -10.51 -1.31
CA ILE A 24 -1.87 -11.69 -1.58
C ILE A 24 -1.30 -12.27 -0.28
N LEU A 25 -0.90 -11.42 0.67
CA LEU A 25 -0.45 -11.86 2.00
C LEU A 25 -1.58 -12.54 2.77
N SER A 26 -2.78 -11.95 2.76
CA SER A 26 -3.97 -12.50 3.42
C SER A 26 -4.39 -13.86 2.85
N GLU A 27 -4.34 -14.03 1.53
CA GLU A 27 -4.58 -15.33 0.86
C GLU A 27 -3.58 -16.41 1.28
N ARG A 28 -2.39 -16.01 1.75
CA ARG A 28 -1.36 -16.89 2.30
C ARG A 28 -1.43 -17.06 3.82
N GLY A 29 -2.37 -16.37 4.49
CA GLY A 29 -2.45 -16.34 5.95
C GLY A 29 -1.32 -15.55 6.62
N GLU A 30 -0.62 -14.71 5.86
CA GLU A 30 0.46 -13.84 6.33
C GLU A 30 -0.05 -12.41 6.50
N ARG A 31 0.63 -11.60 7.32
CA ARG A 31 0.28 -10.19 7.50
C ARG A 31 1.54 -9.35 7.56
N TRP A 32 1.57 -8.21 6.87
CA TRP A 32 2.70 -7.28 6.98
C TRP A 32 2.84 -6.72 8.40
N PRO A 33 4.07 -6.52 8.94
CA PRO A 33 5.38 -6.87 8.38
C PRO A 33 5.83 -8.31 8.70
N HIS A 34 4.95 -9.13 9.28
CA HIS A 34 5.20 -10.51 9.71
C HIS A 34 5.00 -11.50 8.55
N THR A 35 5.88 -11.44 7.56
CA THR A 35 5.89 -12.27 6.35
C THR A 35 7.29 -12.78 6.05
N ASP A 36 7.41 -13.96 5.43
CA ASP A 36 8.70 -14.49 4.98
C ASP A 36 8.97 -14.12 3.52
N THR A 37 9.79 -13.08 3.33
CA THR A 37 10.16 -12.55 2.01
C THR A 37 10.87 -13.56 1.12
N MET A 38 11.47 -14.62 1.67
CA MET A 38 12.16 -15.65 0.88
C MET A 38 11.19 -16.58 0.15
N THR A 39 9.92 -16.61 0.58
CA THR A 39 8.87 -17.47 0.03
C THR A 39 7.93 -16.75 -0.93
N TRP A 40 8.24 -15.48 -1.21
CA TRP A 40 7.43 -14.65 -2.08
C TRP A 40 7.50 -15.14 -3.52
N GLY A 41 6.31 -15.32 -4.11
CA GLY A 41 6.20 -15.60 -5.53
C GLY A 41 6.36 -14.33 -6.38
N PRO A 42 6.49 -14.47 -7.71
CA PRO A 42 6.61 -13.34 -8.63
C PRO A 42 5.47 -12.31 -8.49
N GLY A 43 4.24 -12.76 -8.19
CA GLY A 43 3.10 -11.87 -7.99
C GLY A 43 3.28 -10.92 -6.79
N LEU A 44 3.68 -11.46 -5.63
CA LEU A 44 3.91 -10.66 -4.42
C LEU A 44 5.13 -9.74 -4.57
N HIS A 45 6.20 -10.21 -5.21
CA HIS A 45 7.33 -9.34 -5.56
C HIS A 45 6.92 -8.20 -6.49
N GLY A 46 6.06 -8.47 -7.48
CA GLY A 46 5.54 -7.46 -8.39
C GLY A 46 4.69 -6.40 -7.68
N ALA A 47 3.70 -6.82 -6.89
CA ALA A 47 2.85 -5.91 -6.13
C ALA A 47 3.66 -5.06 -5.14
N MET A 48 4.60 -5.68 -4.42
CA MET A 48 5.48 -4.95 -3.50
C MET A 48 6.42 -3.99 -4.25
N HIS A 49 6.90 -4.37 -5.44
CA HIS A 49 7.70 -3.47 -6.27
C HIS A 49 6.89 -2.23 -6.68
N GLU A 50 5.66 -2.41 -7.12
CA GLU A 50 4.78 -1.32 -7.53
C GLU A 50 4.46 -0.37 -6.37
N ALA A 51 4.06 -0.89 -5.20
CA ALA A 51 3.84 -0.08 -4.00
C ALA A 51 5.10 0.73 -3.62
N ASN A 52 6.28 0.12 -3.72
CA ASN A 52 7.56 0.80 -3.49
C ASN A 52 7.87 1.88 -4.53
N VAL A 53 7.47 1.71 -5.79
CA VAL A 53 7.63 2.74 -6.83
C VAL A 53 6.82 3.97 -6.45
N TYR A 54 5.55 3.82 -6.07
CA TYR A 54 4.73 4.95 -5.63
C TYR A 54 5.29 5.61 -4.36
N ALA A 55 5.75 4.82 -3.39
CA ALA A 55 6.41 5.35 -2.20
C ALA A 55 7.67 6.18 -2.55
N LYS A 56 8.50 5.71 -3.49
CA LYS A 56 9.67 6.46 -3.97
C LYS A 56 9.28 7.77 -4.65
N VAL A 57 8.25 7.75 -5.50
CA VAL A 57 7.74 8.95 -6.17
C VAL A 57 7.26 9.97 -5.14
N LEU A 58 6.48 9.53 -4.15
CA LEU A 58 6.03 10.40 -3.05
C LEU A 58 7.21 10.94 -2.23
N GLY A 59 8.26 10.14 -2.01
CA GLY A 59 9.50 10.58 -1.40
C GLY A 59 10.18 11.72 -2.16
N VAL A 60 10.26 11.62 -3.49
CA VAL A 60 10.77 12.70 -4.37
C VAL A 60 9.90 13.95 -4.30
N LEU A 61 8.58 13.78 -4.09
CA LEU A 61 7.63 14.88 -3.95
C LEU A 61 7.57 15.48 -2.52
N GLY A 62 8.45 15.05 -1.62
CA GLY A 62 8.60 15.59 -0.26
C GLY A 62 7.76 14.89 0.81
N CYS A 63 7.16 13.74 0.52
CA CYS A 63 6.49 12.91 1.52
C CYS A 63 7.51 11.94 2.12
N SER A 64 8.08 12.29 3.29
CA SER A 64 8.87 11.34 4.07
C SER A 64 7.99 10.19 4.56
N GLN A 65 8.57 8.98 4.70
CA GLN A 65 7.84 7.77 5.14
C GLN A 65 6.63 7.43 4.26
N ALA A 66 6.76 7.65 2.94
CA ALA A 66 5.65 7.49 2.01
C ALA A 66 5.05 6.08 1.97
N LEU A 67 5.85 5.04 2.21
CA LEU A 67 5.32 3.68 2.30
C LEU A 67 4.43 3.52 3.54
N ASP A 68 4.88 4.01 4.71
CA ASP A 68 4.06 3.97 5.93
C ASP A 68 2.78 4.80 5.79
N LEU A 69 2.83 5.93 5.07
CA LEU A 69 1.65 6.72 4.72
C LEU A 69 0.65 5.90 3.89
N ILE A 70 1.14 5.20 2.87
CA ILE A 70 0.33 4.33 2.01
C ILE A 70 -0.32 3.22 2.85
N ILE A 71 0.46 2.51 3.66
CA ILE A 71 -0.01 1.42 4.52
C ILE A 71 -1.07 1.93 5.50
N HIS A 72 -0.77 3.02 6.22
CA HIS A 72 -1.69 3.58 7.19
C HIS A 72 -3.00 4.05 6.54
N ARG A 73 -2.92 4.61 5.34
CA ARG A 73 -4.10 5.05 4.60
C ARG A 73 -4.95 3.89 4.13
N HIS A 74 -4.31 2.84 3.61
CA HIS A 74 -4.98 1.59 3.27
C HIS A 74 -5.74 1.03 4.48
N ASP A 75 -5.09 0.91 5.64
CA ASP A 75 -5.71 0.34 6.83
C ASP A 75 -6.93 1.14 7.31
N GLN A 76 -6.87 2.48 7.22
CA GLN A 76 -8.03 3.34 7.51
C GLN A 76 -9.20 3.10 6.55
N ASP A 77 -8.91 2.98 5.25
CA ASP A 77 -9.93 2.80 4.22
C ASP A 77 -10.55 1.39 4.28
N CYS A 78 -9.73 0.35 4.52
CA CYS A 78 -10.19 -1.02 4.75
C CYS A 78 -11.03 -1.16 6.03
N ALA A 79 -10.59 -0.58 7.15
CA ALA A 79 -11.38 -0.59 8.39
C ALA A 79 -12.75 0.11 8.22
N ARG A 80 -12.80 1.20 7.43
CA ARG A 80 -14.06 1.86 7.08
C ARG A 80 -14.98 0.96 6.26
N CYS A 81 -14.44 0.21 5.29
CA CYS A 81 -15.22 -0.73 4.49
C CYS A 81 -15.80 -1.87 5.35
N GLU A 82 -15.02 -2.44 6.27
CA GLU A 82 -15.49 -3.49 7.20
C GLU A 82 -16.62 -2.99 8.12
N THR A 83 -16.47 -1.77 8.64
CA THR A 83 -17.48 -1.15 9.50
C THR A 83 -18.75 -0.81 8.71
N ALA A 84 -18.63 -0.38 7.46
CA ALA A 84 -19.76 -0.07 6.59
C ALA A 84 -20.51 -1.32 6.09
N ALA A 85 -19.85 -2.48 6.02
CA ALA A 85 -20.47 -3.74 5.62
C ALA A 85 -21.29 -4.42 6.75
N THR A 86 -21.14 -3.96 7.99
CA THR A 86 -21.76 -4.56 9.19
C THR A 86 -22.87 -3.70 9.82
N GLY A 87 -23.16 -2.52 9.27
CA GLY A 87 -24.25 -1.61 9.72
C GLY A 87 -25.41 -1.54 8.74
#